data_AF-A0A1Z8MXD3-F1
#
_entry.id   AF-A0A1Z8MXD3-F1
#
_cell.length_a   1.000
_cell.length_b   1.000
_cell.length_c   1.000
_cell.angle_alpha   90.00
_cell.angle_beta   90.00
_cell.angle_gamma   90.00
#
_symmetry.space_group_name_H-M   'P 1'
#
loop_
_entity.id
_entity.type
_entity.pdbx_description
1 polymer ?
#
loop_
_entity_poly.entity_id
_entity_poly.type
_entity_poly.pdbx_seq_one_letter_code
_entity_poly.pdbx_strand_id
1 'polypeptide(L)'
;MLNGFTPWVTGAAHADTIVVGAECEDGRQIIMVVPTHIPGVKIVLADQLVAFSSSQTSRVNFEKVEVDIKWLLVGPARNVMGRRIGGQTGG
;
A
#
# COMPACT_ATOMS: atom_id res chain seq x y z
N MET A 1 1.42 -10.63 -8.03
CA MET A 1 2.37 -9.60 -8.52
C MET A 1 1.69 -8.25 -8.46
N LEU A 2 2.37 -7.23 -7.94
CA LEU A 2 1.87 -5.85 -7.88
C LEU A 2 2.58 -4.99 -8.93
N ASN A 3 1.83 -4.13 -9.61
CA ASN A 3 2.35 -3.14 -10.54
C ASN A 3 1.52 -1.85 -10.45
N GLY A 4 2.16 -0.70 -10.26
CA GLY A 4 1.47 0.59 -10.09
C GLY A 4 2.11 1.46 -9.01
N PHE A 5 1.31 2.32 -8.36
CA PHE A 5 1.81 3.17 -7.29
C PHE A 5 0.71 3.59 -6.30
N THR A 6 1.12 3.89 -5.07
CA THR A 6 0.31 4.56 -4.06
C THR A 6 0.88 5.97 -3.85
N PRO A 7 0.13 7.04 -4.15
CA PRO A 7 0.68 8.40 -4.19
C PRO A 7 1.03 8.96 -2.80
N TRP A 8 0.27 8.56 -1.78
CA TRP A 8 0.35 9.15 -0.45
C TRP A 8 0.43 8.05 0.61
N VAL A 9 1.65 7.74 1.04
CA VAL A 9 1.91 6.77 2.11
C VAL A 9 2.74 7.46 3.19
N THR A 10 2.04 7.87 4.25
CA THR A 10 2.65 8.49 5.44
C THR A 10 3.59 7.51 6.13
N GLY A 11 4.83 7.93 6.38
CA GLY A 11 5.83 7.13 7.08
C GLY A 11 6.46 5.99 6.26
N ALA A 12 6.14 5.86 4.96
CA ALA A 12 6.65 4.76 4.14
C ALA A 12 8.19 4.68 4.13
N ALA A 13 8.86 5.82 4.16
CA ALA A 13 10.31 5.93 4.18
C ALA A 13 10.98 5.23 5.38
N HIS A 14 10.25 5.03 6.46
CA HIS A 14 10.76 4.44 7.71
C HIS A 14 10.03 3.14 8.10
N ALA A 15 9.03 2.72 7.34
CA ALA A 15 8.27 1.52 7.64
C ALA A 15 8.97 0.28 7.07
N ASP A 16 9.06 -0.79 7.86
CA ASP A 16 9.50 -2.10 7.35
C ASP A 16 8.46 -2.74 6.41
N THR A 17 7.19 -2.39 6.63
CA THR A 17 6.04 -2.90 5.88
C THR A 17 4.96 -1.84 5.73
N ILE A 18 4.23 -1.88 4.62
CA ILE A 18 3.05 -1.04 4.37
C ILE A 18 1.82 -1.90 4.06
N VAL A 19 0.63 -1.40 4.33
CA VAL A 19 -0.62 -2.07 3.93
C VAL A 19 -1.10 -1.48 2.60
N VAL A 20 -1.29 -2.34 1.61
CA VAL A 20 -1.64 -1.96 0.24
C VAL A 20 -2.98 -2.57 -0.13
N GLY A 21 -3.91 -1.71 -0.55
CA GLY A 21 -5.09 -2.12 -1.30
C GLY A 21 -4.75 -2.21 -2.79
N ALA A 22 -5.07 -3.32 -3.44
CA ALA A 22 -4.83 -3.50 -4.87
C ALA A 22 -6.04 -4.15 -5.54
N GLU A 23 -6.18 -3.91 -6.85
CA GLU A 23 -7.17 -4.55 -7.70
C GLU A 23 -6.51 -5.65 -8.54
N CYS A 24 -7.14 -6.82 -8.57
CA CYS A 24 -6.79 -7.94 -9.43
C CYS A 24 -7.35 -7.71 -10.85
N GLU A 25 -6.79 -8.37 -11.85
CA GLU A 25 -7.21 -8.24 -13.25
C GLU A 25 -8.70 -8.55 -13.49
N ASP A 26 -9.32 -9.36 -12.61
CA ASP A 26 -10.73 -9.73 -12.66
C ASP A 26 -11.66 -8.76 -11.90
N GLY A 27 -11.14 -7.62 -11.45
CA GLY A 27 -11.87 -6.57 -10.72
C GLY A 27 -12.13 -6.90 -9.24
N ARG A 28 -11.57 -7.99 -8.71
CA ARG A 28 -11.55 -8.22 -7.25
C ARG A 28 -10.50 -7.36 -6.60
N GLN A 29 -10.71 -7.02 -5.33
CA GLN A 29 -9.79 -6.24 -4.53
C GLN A 29 -9.14 -7.14 -3.48
N ILE A 30 -7.92 -6.79 -3.10
CA ILE A 30 -7.18 -7.37 -2.00
C ILE A 30 -6.66 -6.28 -1.07
N ILE A 31 -6.44 -6.63 0.19
CA ILE A 31 -5.61 -5.87 1.12
C ILE A 31 -4.47 -6.80 1.52
N MET A 32 -3.22 -6.34 1.39
CA MET A 32 -2.05 -7.12 1.79
C MET A 32 -0.97 -6.27 2.44
N VAL A 33 -0.16 -6.90 3.26
CA VAL A 33 1.07 -6.31 3.78
C VAL A 33 2.16 -6.44 2.72
N VAL A 34 2.92 -5.38 2.48
CA VAL A 34 4.05 -5.37 1.56
C VAL A 34 5.29 -4.91 2.30
N PRO A 35 6.30 -5.77 2.49
CA PRO A 35 7.59 -5.35 3.00
C PRO A 35 8.23 -4.30 2.09
N THR A 36 8.80 -3.25 2.64
CA THR A 36 9.32 -2.11 1.86
C THR A 36 10.69 -2.37 1.23
N HIS A 37 11.41 -3.40 1.72
CA HIS A 37 12.77 -3.74 1.30
C HIS A 37 12.86 -4.78 0.17
N ILE A 38 11.72 -5.28 -0.32
CA ILE A 38 11.71 -6.32 -1.36
C ILE A 38 11.92 -5.71 -2.76
N PRO A 39 12.46 -6.50 -3.73
CA PRO A 39 12.68 -6.03 -5.08
C PRO A 39 11.43 -5.43 -5.73
N GLY A 40 11.62 -4.30 -6.43
CA GLY A 40 10.56 -3.59 -7.16
C GLY A 40 9.75 -2.60 -6.32
N VAL A 41 9.88 -2.57 -4.99
CA VAL A 41 9.30 -1.51 -4.15
C VAL A 41 10.22 -0.29 -4.16
N LYS A 42 9.69 0.87 -4.56
CA LYS A 42 10.45 2.13 -4.64
C LYS A 42 9.73 3.25 -3.90
N ILE A 43 10.35 3.74 -2.83
CA ILE A 43 9.83 4.87 -2.07
C ILE A 43 10.44 6.15 -2.63
N VAL A 44 9.57 7.09 -3.02
CA VAL A 44 9.93 8.42 -3.51
C VAL A 44 9.51 9.43 -2.45
N LEU A 45 10.49 10.02 -1.78
CA LEU A 45 10.27 11.05 -0.77
C LEU A 45 9.57 12.27 -1.39
N ALA A 46 8.57 12.80 -0.70
CA ALA A 46 7.90 14.03 -1.12
C ALA A 46 8.71 15.27 -0.73
N ASP A 47 9.93 15.42 -1.24
CA ASP A 47 10.77 16.62 -0.99
C ASP A 47 10.31 17.85 -1.81
N GLN A 48 9.15 17.82 -2.47
CA GLN A 48 8.67 18.89 -3.35
C GLN A 48 7.17 19.23 -3.22
N LEU A 49 6.59 19.10 -2.02
CA LEU A 49 5.20 19.55 -1.78
C LEU A 49 5.18 20.66 -0.73
N VAL A 50 4.68 21.83 -1.14
CA VAL A 50 4.76 23.15 -0.46
C VAL A 50 3.97 23.23 0.86
N ALA A 51 3.47 22.11 1.39
CA ALA A 51 2.91 22.00 2.74
C ALA A 51 3.03 20.54 3.21
N PHE A 52 3.28 20.33 4.51
CA PHE A 52 3.47 19.01 5.18
C PHE A 52 4.89 18.40 5.21
N SER A 53 5.93 19.24 5.33
CA SER A 53 7.33 18.77 5.49
C SER A 53 7.58 17.84 6.70
N SER A 54 6.72 17.88 7.74
CA SER A 54 6.84 16.99 8.91
C SER A 54 6.09 15.66 8.78
N SER A 55 5.17 15.50 7.81
CA SER A 55 4.31 14.32 7.74
C SER A 55 5.00 13.11 7.08
N GLN A 56 6.18 13.28 6.48
CA GLN A 56 6.94 12.20 5.82
C GLN A 56 6.08 11.35 4.86
N THR A 57 5.15 11.98 4.17
CA THR A 57 4.29 11.30 3.18
C THR A 57 5.11 11.07 1.93
N SER A 58 5.18 9.82 1.48
CA SER A 58 5.96 9.43 0.30
C SER A 58 5.07 8.75 -0.73
N ARG A 59 5.47 8.84 -1.99
CA ARG A 59 4.90 7.98 -3.03
C ARG A 59 5.61 6.63 -2.99
N VAL A 60 4.87 5.53 -3.14
CA VAL A 60 5.44 4.19 -3.26
C VAL A 60 5.09 3.62 -4.62
N ASN A 61 6.10 3.29 -5.42
CA ASN A 61 5.92 2.58 -6.69
C ASN A 61 6.17 1.08 -6.50
N PHE A 62 5.40 0.28 -7.22
CA PHE A 62 5.53 -1.16 -7.31
C PHE A 62 5.86 -1.52 -8.76
N GLU A 63 7.08 -2.00 -8.99
CA GLU A 63 7.58 -2.39 -10.30
C GLU A 63 7.72 -3.92 -10.34
N LYS A 64 6.66 -4.61 -10.78
CA LYS A 64 6.61 -6.10 -10.84
C LYS A 64 6.97 -6.75 -9.50
N VAL A 65 6.38 -6.26 -8.41
CA VAL A 65 6.68 -6.73 -7.06
C VAL A 65 6.01 -8.09 -6.81
N GLU A 66 6.79 -9.07 -6.42
CA GLU A 66 6.30 -10.37 -5.96
C GLU A 66 6.14 -10.36 -4.44
N VAL A 67 4.91 -10.57 -3.97
CA VAL A 67 4.59 -10.62 -2.55
C VAL A 67 3.97 -11.98 -2.25
N ASP A 68 4.50 -12.64 -1.24
CA ASP A 68 4.03 -13.94 -0.77
C ASP A 68 2.58 -13.85 -0.28
N ILE A 69 1.78 -14.86 -0.62
CA ILE A 69 0.36 -14.95 -0.26
C ILE A 69 0.12 -14.93 1.25
N LYS A 70 1.12 -15.31 2.07
CA LYS A 70 1.03 -15.22 3.54
C LYS A 70 0.79 -13.81 4.05
N TRP A 71 1.09 -12.79 3.25
CA TRP A 71 0.87 -11.39 3.59
C TRP A 71 -0.53 -10.86 3.20
N LEU A 72 -1.38 -11.71 2.61
CA LEU A 72 -2.75 -11.36 2.27
C LEU A 72 -3.60 -11.22 3.55
N LEU A 73 -4.13 -10.02 3.78
CA LEU A 73 -5.01 -9.74 4.92
C LEU A 73 -6.48 -9.98 4.56
N VAL A 74 -6.91 -9.54 3.37
CA VAL A 74 -8.31 -9.61 2.93
C VAL A 74 -8.41 -9.79 1.42
N GLY A 75 -9.43 -10.53 0.98
CA GLY A 75 -9.74 -10.77 -0.43
C GLY A 75 -9.15 -12.09 -0.94
N PRO A 76 -9.14 -12.33 -2.26
CA PRO A 76 -9.71 -11.48 -3.31
C PRO A 76 -11.24 -11.44 -3.24
N ALA A 77 -11.83 -10.24 -3.11
CA ALA A 77 -13.28 -10.06 -3.10
C ALA A 77 -13.67 -8.70 -3.71
N ARG A 78 -14.93 -8.54 -4.16
CA ARG A 78 -15.41 -7.22 -4.59
C ARG A 78 -15.68 -6.33 -3.39
N ASN A 79 -15.40 -5.03 -3.54
CA ASN A 79 -15.67 -4.01 -2.52
C ASN A 79 -15.07 -4.32 -1.15
N VAL A 80 -13.80 -4.74 -1.10
CA VAL A 80 -13.10 -5.07 0.15
C VAL A 80 -13.04 -3.85 1.08
N MET A 81 -12.82 -2.66 0.53
CA MET A 81 -12.76 -1.41 1.30
C MET A 81 -14.14 -0.95 1.81
N GLY A 82 -15.23 -1.32 1.12
CA GLY A 82 -16.60 -1.05 1.58
C GLY A 82 -17.15 -2.13 2.51
N ARG A 83 -16.47 -3.28 2.62
CA ARG A 83 -16.82 -4.33 3.56
C ARG A 83 -16.31 -3.90 4.93
N ARG A 84 -17.22 -3.55 5.83
CA ARG A 84 -16.94 -3.19 7.22
C ARG A 84 -16.45 -4.43 7.98
N ILE A 85 -15.18 -4.81 7.78
CA ILE A 85 -14.55 -5.90 8.51
C ILE A 85 -13.99 -5.32 9.81
N GLY A 86 -14.87 -5.13 10.80
CA GLY A 86 -14.54 -5.08 12.23
C GLY A 86 -13.49 -4.08 12.74
N GLY A 87 -12.90 -3.21 11.93
CA GLY A 87 -11.93 -2.20 12.36
C GLY A 87 -12.62 -0.85 12.52
N GLN A 88 -12.85 -0.43 13.78
CA GLN A 88 -13.06 0.98 14.08
C GLN A 88 -11.75 1.72 13.83
N THR A 89 -11.57 2.27 12.63
CA THR A 89 -10.45 3.18 12.34
C THR A 89 -10.86 4.61 12.67
N GLY A 90 -10.30 5.14 13.76
CA GLY A 90 -10.18 6.57 14.07
C GLY A 90 -11.37 7.17 14.84
N GLY A 91 -11.07 7.70 16.03
CA GLY A 91 -11.91 8.72 16.67
C GLY A 91 -11.64 10.11 16.12
#